data_AF-A0A2G5C0V3-F1
#
_entry.id   AF-A0A2G5C0V3-F1
#
_cell.length_a   1.000
_cell.length_b   1.000
_cell.length_c   1.000
_cell.angle_alpha   90.00
_cell.angle_beta   90.00
_cell.angle_gamma   90.00
#
_symmetry.space_group_name_H-M   'P 1'
#
loop_
_entity.id
_entity.type
_entity.pdbx_description
1 polymer ?
#
loop_
_entity_poly.entity_id
_entity_poly.type
_entity_poly.pdbx_seq_one_letter_code
_entity_poly.pdbx_strand_id
1 'polypeptide(L)'
;MEWNSCVRSREETRDFSRVRQKEFYKEGSSKKYVGIPGMNAMCRAMCHEPGVEAKFGTTVGTLQWLEDKNLWSPKDLDGKTLGHFDAMVASDKNVVSPRVTAVTGRPPPLDMSLVQELAPKLEEVPVLPCFCVMLAFSEPLSSIPVRSFAFKNSTVLSWAFCNSSKPELLVPEMMYSECWVLHSTAEYAKRVISQIGLQKLPSSVLSNVAEELFQEFQRNELNIPRPFFMRAHRWGSAFPAIAVAEDKKCLWDRSKRLAICGDFCVSPNVEGAILSGMGAAANIMAIISSI
;
A
#
# COMPACT_ATOMS: atom_id res chain seq x y z
N MET A 1 -7.31 -23.76 -5.71
CA MET A 1 -5.95 -23.37 -5.28
C MET A 1 -5.94 -23.36 -3.77
N GLU A 2 -5.30 -24.34 -3.14
CA GLU A 2 -5.12 -24.40 -1.69
C GLU A 2 -3.91 -23.54 -1.29
N TRP A 3 -4.16 -22.49 -0.51
CA TRP A 3 -3.24 -21.41 -0.14
C TRP A 3 -2.30 -21.75 1.04
N ASN A 4 -1.75 -22.97 1.10
CA ASN A 4 -1.10 -23.46 2.33
C ASN A 4 0.42 -23.24 2.45
N SER A 5 1.13 -22.72 1.44
CA SER A 5 2.61 -22.68 1.47
C SER A 5 3.25 -21.32 1.77
N CYS A 6 2.51 -20.20 1.78
CA CYS A 6 3.11 -18.85 1.82
C CYS A 6 2.70 -17.98 3.03
N VAL A 7 1.89 -18.53 3.95
CA VAL A 7 1.31 -17.79 5.07
C VAL A 7 1.45 -18.62 6.34
N ARG A 8 2.10 -18.05 7.38
CA ARG A 8 2.18 -18.66 8.72
C ARG A 8 1.57 -17.75 9.78
N SER A 9 0.81 -18.32 10.70
CA SER A 9 0.29 -17.65 11.90
C SER A 9 1.10 -18.05 13.14
N ARG A 10 1.34 -17.12 14.07
CA ARG A 10 1.88 -17.42 15.40
C ARG A 10 0.93 -16.83 16.45
N GLU A 11 0.42 -17.65 17.36
CA GLU A 11 -0.40 -17.24 18.51
C GLU A 11 0.48 -17.05 19.73
N GLU A 12 0.41 -15.88 20.39
CA GLU A 12 0.97 -15.70 21.74
C GLU A 12 -0.08 -15.00 22.64
N THR A 13 -0.69 -15.82 23.50
CA THR A 13 -1.61 -15.44 24.60
C THR A 13 -0.83 -15.37 25.90
N ARG A 14 -0.65 -14.17 26.46
CA ARG A 14 -0.55 -13.96 27.91
C ARG A 14 -1.20 -12.62 28.30
N ASP A 15 -2.00 -12.67 29.35
CA ASP A 15 -2.75 -11.58 29.95
C ASP A 15 -1.92 -10.96 31.07
N PHE A 16 -1.68 -9.64 31.01
CA PHE A 16 -1.10 -8.90 32.12
C PHE A 16 -1.66 -7.48 32.15
N SER A 17 -2.45 -7.22 33.19
CA SER A 17 -2.90 -5.90 33.57
C SER A 17 -1.85 -5.22 34.47
N ARG A 18 -1.63 -3.92 34.21
CA ARG A 18 -0.84 -2.92 34.96
C ARG A 18 0.59 -2.64 34.46
N VAL A 19 0.66 -1.74 33.49
CA VAL A 19 1.72 -0.71 33.42
C VAL A 19 1.04 0.66 33.57
N ARG A 20 1.63 1.52 34.40
CA ARG A 20 1.04 2.78 34.90
C ARG A 20 0.75 3.79 33.76
N GLN A 21 -0.46 4.36 33.77
CA GLN A 21 -0.89 5.58 33.05
C GLN A 21 -0.38 5.75 31.60
N LYS A 22 -0.94 4.97 30.68
CA LYS A 22 -1.28 5.31 29.29
C LYS A 22 -1.98 4.08 28.71
N GLU A 23 -3.21 4.23 28.21
CA GLU A 23 -4.00 3.08 27.77
C GLU A 23 -3.47 2.57 26.41
N PHE A 24 -2.55 1.60 26.47
CA PHE A 24 -2.18 0.79 25.32
C PHE A 24 -3.24 -0.28 25.10
N TYR A 25 -3.86 -0.28 23.92
CA TYR A 25 -4.80 -1.32 23.56
C TYR A 25 -4.13 -2.35 22.68
N LYS A 26 -4.17 -3.59 23.13
CA LYS A 26 -3.92 -4.75 22.28
C LYS A 26 -5.06 -4.78 21.24
N GLU A 27 -4.71 -4.82 19.97
CA GLU A 27 -5.68 -5.00 18.89
C GLU A 27 -6.41 -6.36 19.08
N GLY A 28 -7.67 -6.44 18.66
CA GLY A 28 -8.56 -7.59 18.91
C GLY A 28 -8.02 -8.95 18.44
N SER A 29 -8.70 -10.03 18.85
CA SER A 29 -8.29 -11.44 18.68
C SER A 29 -8.25 -11.99 17.24
N SER A 30 -8.26 -11.13 16.21
CA SER A 30 -8.23 -11.59 14.82
C SER A 30 -6.82 -12.05 14.42
N LYS A 31 -6.74 -13.20 13.74
CA LYS A 31 -5.47 -13.71 13.19
C LYS A 31 -4.91 -12.71 12.19
N LYS A 32 -3.63 -12.37 12.35
CA LYS A 32 -2.88 -11.50 11.42
C LYS A 32 -1.97 -12.39 10.56
N TYR A 33 -1.84 -12.03 9.29
CA TYR A 33 -1.04 -12.76 8.32
C TYR A 33 0.08 -11.88 7.77
N VAL A 34 1.25 -12.49 7.55
CA VAL A 34 2.38 -11.82 6.89
C VAL A 34 2.97 -12.73 5.83
N GLY A 35 3.39 -12.15 4.71
CA GLY A 35 4.16 -12.85 3.69
C GLY A 35 5.60 -13.11 4.18
N ILE A 36 6.15 -14.25 3.78
CA ILE A 36 7.51 -14.70 4.13
C ILE A 36 8.33 -14.88 2.85
N PRO A 37 9.60 -14.42 2.78
CA PRO A 37 10.40 -13.77 3.84
C PRO A 37 10.04 -12.29 4.09
N GLY A 38 9.06 -11.76 3.36
CA GLY A 38 8.51 -10.43 3.58
C GLY A 38 7.18 -10.28 2.84
N MET A 39 6.44 -9.20 3.13
CA MET A 39 5.10 -8.98 2.56
C MET A 39 5.05 -9.02 1.03
N ASN A 40 6.14 -8.65 0.36
CA ASN A 40 6.24 -8.66 -1.11
C ASN A 40 6.43 -10.05 -1.73
N ALA A 41 6.64 -11.10 -0.92
CA ALA A 41 6.81 -12.46 -1.42
C ALA A 41 5.56 -12.98 -2.14
N MET A 42 4.37 -12.65 -1.61
CA MET A 42 3.10 -13.03 -2.24
C MET A 42 2.98 -12.44 -3.65
N CYS A 43 3.27 -11.14 -3.81
CA CYS A 43 3.21 -10.49 -5.13
C CYS A 43 4.28 -11.04 -6.08
N ARG A 44 5.50 -11.31 -5.60
CA ARG A 44 6.55 -11.90 -6.42
C ARG A 44 6.16 -13.29 -6.93
N ALA A 45 5.59 -14.14 -6.09
CA ALA A 45 5.14 -15.46 -6.49
C ALA A 45 4.10 -15.37 -7.63
N MET A 46 3.12 -14.47 -7.49
CA MET A 46 2.10 -14.24 -8.53
C MET A 46 2.69 -13.78 -9.88
N CYS A 47 3.80 -13.04 -9.86
CA CYS A 47 4.49 -12.64 -11.10
C CYS A 47 5.18 -13.79 -11.84
N HIS A 48 5.35 -14.95 -11.20
CA HIS A 48 6.01 -16.13 -11.76
C HIS A 48 5.04 -17.26 -12.10
N GLU A 49 3.73 -17.04 -11.96
CA GLU A 49 2.71 -18.02 -12.35
C GLU A 49 2.78 -18.32 -13.86
N PRO A 50 2.57 -19.58 -14.29
CA PRO A 50 2.57 -19.94 -15.70
C PRO A 50 1.59 -19.08 -16.51
N GLY A 51 2.07 -18.52 -17.62
CA GLY A 51 1.30 -17.63 -18.49
C GLY A 51 1.35 -16.15 -18.11
N VAL A 52 2.02 -15.77 -17.02
CA VAL A 52 2.24 -14.37 -16.63
C VAL A 52 3.60 -13.89 -17.16
N GLU A 53 3.60 -12.87 -18.01
CA GLU A 53 4.81 -12.14 -18.42
C GLU A 53 4.93 -10.83 -17.63
N ALA A 54 5.78 -10.82 -16.59
CA ALA A 54 6.01 -9.62 -15.79
C ALA A 54 7.04 -8.68 -16.46
N LYS A 55 6.67 -7.42 -16.70
CA LYS A 55 7.56 -6.37 -17.23
C LYS A 55 7.85 -5.30 -16.17
N PHE A 56 9.09 -5.26 -15.69
CA PHE A 56 9.56 -4.25 -14.74
C PHE A 56 10.34 -3.13 -15.44
N GLY A 57 10.43 -1.96 -14.80
CA GLY A 57 11.11 -0.80 -15.40
C GLY A 57 10.36 -0.18 -16.58
N THR A 58 9.12 -0.63 -16.84
CA THR A 58 8.23 -0.09 -17.87
C THR A 58 7.09 0.68 -17.20
N THR A 59 6.99 1.97 -17.49
CA THR A 59 5.85 2.79 -17.05
C THR A 59 4.92 3.03 -18.22
N VAL A 60 3.66 2.61 -18.09
CA VAL A 60 2.61 2.92 -19.06
C VAL A 60 2.31 4.42 -18.99
N GLY A 61 2.58 5.14 -20.08
CA GLY A 61 2.33 6.57 -20.21
C GLY A 61 0.96 6.89 -20.78
N THR A 62 0.41 6.03 -21.64
CA THR A 62 -0.91 6.23 -22.25
C THR A 62 -1.58 4.91 -22.58
N LEU A 63 -2.89 4.84 -22.37
CA LEU A 63 -3.76 3.76 -22.81
C LEU A 63 -4.60 4.25 -23.99
N GLN A 64 -4.49 3.57 -25.13
CA GLN A 64 -5.27 3.87 -26.33
C GLN A 64 -6.18 2.69 -26.65
N TRP A 65 -7.44 2.99 -26.97
CA TRP A 65 -8.38 2.02 -27.53
C TRP A 65 -8.43 2.19 -29.05
N LEU A 66 -8.17 1.11 -29.78
CA LEU A 66 -8.21 1.08 -31.25
C LEU A 66 -9.58 0.57 -31.70
N GLU A 67 -10.50 1.51 -31.98
CA GLU A 67 -11.90 1.19 -32.33
C GLU A 67 -12.03 0.27 -33.56
N ASP A 68 -11.16 0.44 -34.56
CA ASP A 68 -11.15 -0.36 -35.79
C ASP A 68 -10.81 -1.84 -35.55
N LYS A 69 -10.01 -2.11 -34.51
CA LYS A 69 -9.52 -3.45 -34.17
C LYS A 69 -10.17 -4.04 -32.93
N ASN A 70 -10.89 -3.22 -32.16
CA ASN A 70 -11.32 -3.54 -30.81
C ASN A 70 -10.15 -4.04 -29.95
N LEU A 71 -9.03 -3.31 -29.89
CA LEU A 71 -7.85 -3.68 -29.10
C LEU A 71 -7.32 -2.51 -28.28
N TRP A 72 -6.80 -2.81 -27.10
CA TRP A 72 -5.99 -1.88 -26.31
C TRP A 72 -4.56 -1.83 -26.82
N SER A 73 -4.00 -0.63 -26.94
CA SER A 73 -2.60 -0.37 -27.30
C SER A 73 -1.95 0.53 -26.24
N PRO A 74 -1.44 -0.04 -25.13
CA PRO A 74 -0.69 0.72 -24.15
C PRO A 74 0.64 1.19 -24.73
N LYS A 75 1.04 2.42 -24.39
CA LYS A 75 2.32 3.02 -24.74
C LYS A 75 3.10 3.39 -23.49
N ASP A 76 4.42 3.26 -23.54
CA ASP A 76 5.28 3.74 -22.46
C ASP A 76 5.45 5.27 -22.46
N LEU A 77 6.29 5.77 -21.56
CA LEU A 77 6.59 7.18 -21.42
C LEU A 77 7.30 7.79 -22.64
N ASP A 78 7.91 6.99 -23.50
CA ASP A 78 8.59 7.44 -24.72
C ASP A 78 7.69 7.26 -25.96
N GLY A 79 6.45 6.81 -25.77
CA GLY A 79 5.45 6.61 -26.81
C GLY A 79 5.56 5.28 -27.54
N LYS A 80 6.45 4.37 -27.11
CA LYS A 80 6.61 3.04 -27.71
C LYS A 80 5.43 2.15 -27.33
N THR A 81 4.82 1.50 -28.32
CA THR A 81 3.75 0.52 -28.11
C THR A 81 4.28 -0.70 -27.36
N LEU A 82 3.58 -1.09 -26.29
CA LEU A 82 3.92 -2.19 -25.40
C LEU A 82 3.24 -3.52 -25.77
N GLY A 83 2.31 -3.47 -26.72
CA GLY A 83 1.58 -4.62 -27.25
C GLY A 83 0.18 -4.22 -27.73
N HIS A 84 -0.58 -5.22 -28.15
CA HIS A 84 -2.01 -5.09 -28.40
C HIS A 84 -2.74 -6.16 -27.59
N PHE A 85 -3.82 -5.78 -26.92
CA PHE A 85 -4.50 -6.64 -25.96
C PHE A 85 -6.01 -6.57 -26.12
N ASP A 86 -6.69 -7.71 -25.99
CA ASP A 86 -8.15 -7.76 -26.08
C ASP A 86 -8.84 -7.05 -24.92
N ALA A 87 -8.27 -7.17 -23.71
CA ALA A 87 -8.79 -6.58 -22.49
C ALA A 87 -7.70 -5.87 -21.71
N MET A 88 -8.11 -4.96 -20.82
CA MET A 88 -7.20 -4.19 -19.97
C MET A 88 -7.65 -4.25 -18.51
N VAL A 89 -6.71 -4.46 -17.59
CA VAL A 89 -6.93 -4.33 -16.15
C VAL A 89 -6.02 -3.23 -15.62
N ALA A 90 -6.60 -2.14 -15.14
CA ALA A 90 -5.87 -1.09 -14.46
C ALA A 90 -6.04 -1.25 -12.95
N SER A 91 -4.98 -1.73 -12.29
CA SER A 91 -5.00 -2.10 -10.87
C SER A 91 -4.49 -1.00 -9.92
N ASP A 92 -4.42 0.25 -10.40
CA ASP A 92 -3.97 1.41 -9.62
C ASP A 92 -4.78 2.65 -10.02
N LYS A 93 -5.30 3.38 -9.04
CA LYS A 93 -6.07 4.63 -9.23
C LYS A 93 -5.30 5.70 -10.01
N ASN A 94 -3.97 5.66 -10.02
CA ASN A 94 -3.11 6.59 -10.75
C ASN A 94 -3.35 6.52 -12.27
N VAL A 95 -4.00 5.45 -12.76
CA VAL A 95 -4.42 5.35 -14.16
C VAL A 95 -5.29 6.54 -14.62
N VAL A 96 -6.03 7.18 -13.71
CA VAL A 96 -6.91 8.34 -13.98
C VAL A 96 -6.67 9.54 -13.06
N SER A 97 -5.89 9.37 -11.98
CA SER A 97 -5.77 10.41 -10.96
C SER A 97 -5.05 11.67 -11.47
N PRO A 98 -5.65 12.87 -11.35
CA PRO A 98 -4.99 14.14 -11.69
C PRO A 98 -3.71 14.40 -10.88
N ARG A 99 -3.56 13.72 -9.73
CA ARG A 99 -2.34 13.76 -8.91
C ARG A 99 -1.10 13.29 -9.68
N VAL A 100 -1.26 12.41 -10.66
CA VAL A 100 -0.14 11.99 -11.54
C VAL A 100 0.45 13.19 -12.26
N THR A 101 -0.40 14.09 -12.76
CA THR A 101 0.03 15.33 -13.41
C THR A 101 0.79 16.23 -12.44
N ALA A 102 0.29 16.41 -11.22
CA ALA A 102 0.96 17.25 -10.21
C ALA A 102 2.34 16.72 -9.79
N VAL A 103 2.57 15.41 -9.87
CA VAL A 103 3.84 14.78 -9.48
C VAL A 103 4.80 14.66 -10.66
N THR A 104 4.29 14.26 -11.83
CA THR A 104 5.13 13.87 -12.99
C THR A 104 5.15 14.91 -14.11
N GLY A 105 4.25 15.89 -14.08
CA GLY A 105 4.04 16.85 -15.18
C GLY A 105 3.36 16.24 -16.41
N ARG A 106 2.92 14.99 -16.35
CA ARG A 106 2.29 14.26 -17.46
C ARG A 106 0.83 13.91 -17.13
N PRO A 107 -0.07 13.88 -18.12
CA PRO A 107 -1.44 13.46 -17.90
C PRO A 107 -1.51 12.00 -17.38
N PRO A 108 -2.61 11.62 -16.69
CA PRO A 108 -2.82 10.22 -16.32
C PRO A 108 -2.90 9.32 -17.57
N PRO A 109 -2.52 8.03 -17.47
CA PRO A 109 -2.48 7.14 -18.62
C PRO A 109 -3.81 6.93 -19.35
N LEU A 110 -4.93 6.89 -18.64
CA LEU A 110 -6.26 6.71 -19.22
C LEU A 110 -6.95 8.05 -19.37
N ASP A 111 -7.29 8.40 -20.60
CA ASP A 111 -8.16 9.54 -20.88
C ASP A 111 -9.59 9.23 -20.41
N MET A 112 -10.13 10.09 -19.56
CA MET A 112 -11.49 9.99 -19.02
C MET A 112 -12.55 10.02 -20.13
N SER A 113 -12.25 10.60 -21.29
CA SER A 113 -13.12 10.60 -22.47
C SER A 113 -13.41 9.17 -22.99
N LEU A 114 -12.53 8.21 -22.72
CA LEU A 114 -12.69 6.80 -23.09
C LEU A 114 -13.62 6.04 -22.14
N VAL A 115 -13.84 6.55 -20.92
CA VAL A 115 -14.57 5.89 -19.83
C VAL A 115 -15.62 6.80 -19.18
N GLN A 116 -16.37 7.53 -20.01
CA GLN A 116 -17.34 8.55 -19.56
C GLN A 116 -18.36 8.00 -18.54
N GLU A 117 -18.80 6.75 -18.69
CA GLU A 117 -19.73 6.11 -17.75
C GLU A 117 -19.12 5.85 -16.36
N LEU A 118 -17.80 5.66 -16.29
CA LEU A 118 -17.07 5.42 -15.04
C LEU A 118 -16.52 6.71 -14.44
N ALA A 119 -16.46 7.80 -15.22
CA ALA A 119 -15.83 9.06 -14.85
C ALA A 119 -16.29 9.60 -13.49
N PRO A 120 -17.61 9.65 -13.16
CA PRO A 120 -18.07 10.19 -11.87
C PRO A 120 -17.54 9.43 -10.65
N LYS A 121 -17.18 8.15 -10.81
CA LYS A 121 -16.62 7.31 -9.74
C LYS A 121 -15.10 7.42 -9.62
N LEU A 122 -14.46 8.04 -10.59
CA LEU A 122 -13.01 8.06 -10.77
C LEU A 122 -12.40 9.46 -10.61
N GLU A 123 -13.20 10.51 -10.81
CA GLU A 123 -12.76 11.90 -10.91
C GLU A 123 -11.97 12.37 -9.68
N GLU A 124 -12.34 11.94 -8.47
CA GLU A 124 -11.53 12.15 -7.29
C GLU A 124 -11.73 11.05 -6.25
N VAL A 125 -10.86 10.04 -6.26
CA VAL A 125 -10.78 9.08 -5.15
C VAL A 125 -9.93 9.70 -4.03
N PRO A 126 -10.53 10.16 -2.91
CA PRO A 126 -9.79 10.77 -1.82
C PRO A 126 -8.82 9.79 -1.20
N VAL A 127 -7.65 10.30 -0.78
CA VAL A 127 -6.56 9.49 -0.25
C VAL A 127 -6.03 10.06 1.06
N LEU A 128 -5.61 9.16 1.94
CA LEU A 128 -4.95 9.46 3.20
C LEU A 128 -3.45 9.21 3.03
N PRO A 129 -2.59 10.23 3.21
CA PRO A 129 -1.15 10.04 3.21
C PRO A 129 -0.67 9.48 4.56
N CYS A 130 0.50 8.86 4.56
CA CYS A 130 1.16 8.35 5.75
C CYS A 130 2.68 8.51 5.62
N PHE A 131 3.35 8.86 6.72
CA PHE A 131 4.78 8.66 6.85
C PHE A 131 5.05 7.41 7.69
N CYS A 132 5.96 6.57 7.23
CA CYS A 132 6.43 5.41 7.98
C CYS A 132 7.90 5.62 8.32
N VAL A 133 8.31 5.30 9.54
CA VAL A 133 9.72 5.35 9.95
C VAL A 133 10.15 3.97 10.42
N MET A 134 11.22 3.47 9.84
CA MET A 134 11.93 2.30 10.35
C MET A 134 13.01 2.75 11.32
N LEU A 135 13.04 2.14 12.49
CA LEU A 135 14.05 2.32 13.54
C LEU A 135 14.76 0.99 13.77
N ALA A 136 16.08 1.01 13.99
CA ALA A 136 16.82 -0.16 14.45
C ALA A 136 17.61 0.14 15.72
N PHE A 137 17.50 -0.76 16.69
CA PHE A 137 18.13 -0.69 18.01
C PHE A 137 19.12 -1.84 18.16
N SER A 138 20.25 -1.58 18.81
CA SER A 138 21.28 -2.59 19.09
C SER A 138 20.84 -3.59 20.13
N GLU A 139 19.90 -3.21 21.00
CA GLU A 139 19.33 -4.04 22.04
C GLU A 139 17.80 -4.03 21.93
N PRO A 140 17.11 -5.13 22.27
CA PRO A 140 15.66 -5.16 22.33
C PRO A 140 15.08 -4.12 23.30
N LEU A 141 13.97 -3.48 22.92
CA LEU A 141 13.26 -2.51 23.74
C LEU A 141 12.46 -3.19 24.85
N SER A 142 13.18 -3.67 25.88
CA SER A 142 12.59 -4.41 27.00
C SER A 142 11.56 -3.62 27.81
N SER A 143 11.55 -2.29 27.71
CA SER A 143 10.54 -1.42 28.32
C SER A 143 9.16 -1.53 27.67
N ILE A 144 9.08 -2.03 26.44
CA ILE A 144 7.83 -2.17 25.70
C ILE A 144 7.39 -3.64 25.73
N PRO A 145 6.37 -4.01 26.53
CA PRO A 145 6.00 -5.41 26.76
C PRO A 145 5.18 -6.03 25.61
N VAL A 146 4.79 -5.22 24.61
CA VAL A 146 3.96 -5.63 23.48
C VAL A 146 4.72 -5.45 22.17
N ARG A 147 4.36 -6.23 21.14
CA ARG A 147 5.00 -6.14 19.82
C ARG A 147 4.33 -5.15 18.87
N SER A 148 3.18 -4.62 19.24
CA SER A 148 2.49 -3.61 18.46
C SER A 148 1.40 -2.91 19.25
N PHE A 149 1.13 -1.66 18.94
CA PHE A 149 0.09 -0.87 19.60
C PHE A 149 -0.29 0.37 18.80
N ALA A 150 -1.50 0.87 19.04
CA ALA A 150 -2.00 2.13 18.50
C ALA A 150 -1.77 3.28 19.49
N PHE A 151 -1.55 4.48 18.96
CA PHE A 151 -1.51 5.72 19.75
C PHE A 151 -2.88 6.39 19.71
N LYS A 152 -3.55 6.54 20.85
CA LYS A 152 -4.90 7.15 20.92
C LYS A 152 -4.88 8.68 20.91
N ASN A 153 -3.92 9.27 21.62
CA ASN A 153 -3.90 10.72 21.89
C ASN A 153 -2.72 11.43 21.21
N SER A 154 -2.07 10.78 20.25
CA SER A 154 -1.01 11.41 19.48
C SER A 154 -1.58 12.00 18.20
N THR A 155 -1.26 13.26 17.93
CA THR A 155 -1.54 13.89 16.63
C THR A 155 -0.46 13.57 15.59
N VAL A 156 0.63 12.88 16.00
CA VAL A 156 1.80 12.58 15.17
C VAL A 156 1.86 11.11 14.80
N LEU A 157 1.76 10.20 15.78
CA LEU A 157 1.81 8.74 15.56
C LEU A 157 0.41 8.12 15.62
N SER A 158 0.19 7.10 14.79
CA SER A 158 -1.05 6.30 14.82
C SER A 158 -0.78 4.87 15.27
N TRP A 159 0.37 4.30 14.89
CA TRP A 159 0.69 2.90 15.13
C TRP A 159 2.19 2.65 15.27
N ALA A 160 2.57 1.67 16.08
CA ALA A 160 3.91 1.12 16.17
C ALA A 160 3.88 -0.42 16.11
N PHE A 161 4.87 -1.01 15.45
CA PHE A 161 5.03 -2.46 15.34
C PHE A 161 6.51 -2.86 15.38
N CYS A 162 6.87 -3.83 16.22
CA CYS A 162 8.17 -4.49 16.24
C CYS A 162 8.29 -5.40 15.01
N ASN A 163 8.95 -4.89 13.95
CA ASN A 163 9.15 -5.61 12.71
C ASN A 163 9.85 -6.95 12.92
N SER A 164 10.83 -7.01 13.82
CA SER A 164 11.58 -8.23 14.17
C SER A 164 10.73 -9.33 14.81
N SER A 165 9.49 -9.03 15.22
CA SER A 165 8.56 -10.05 15.74
C SER A 165 7.90 -10.92 14.66
N LYS A 166 8.04 -10.56 13.37
CA LYS A 166 7.49 -11.35 12.26
C LYS A 166 8.22 -12.70 12.12
N PRO A 167 7.53 -13.77 11.69
CA PRO A 167 8.16 -15.05 11.41
C PRO A 167 9.28 -14.92 10.37
N GLU A 168 10.42 -15.57 10.63
CA GLU A 168 11.50 -15.83 9.66
C GLU A 168 12.19 -14.60 9.03
N LEU A 169 12.15 -13.42 9.66
CA LEU A 169 13.13 -12.34 9.37
C LEU A 169 14.56 -12.68 9.83
N LEU A 170 14.86 -13.96 10.07
CA LEU A 170 16.13 -14.47 10.56
C LEU A 170 17.17 -14.48 9.44
N VAL A 171 17.54 -13.30 8.97
CA VAL A 171 18.87 -13.11 8.39
C VAL A 171 19.84 -13.18 9.59
N PRO A 172 20.85 -14.07 9.59
CA PRO A 172 21.75 -14.25 10.74
C PRO A 172 22.37 -12.96 11.27
N GLU A 173 22.62 -11.99 10.40
CA GLU A 173 23.17 -10.67 10.75
C GLU A 173 22.18 -9.75 11.48
N MET A 174 20.86 -9.94 11.31
CA MET A 174 19.81 -9.17 11.99
C MET A 174 19.43 -9.74 13.36
N MET A 175 20.00 -10.88 13.74
CA MET A 175 19.66 -11.58 15.00
C MET A 175 20.04 -10.76 16.25
N TYR A 176 20.90 -9.75 16.10
CA TYR A 176 21.38 -8.87 17.17
C TYR A 176 20.74 -7.47 17.17
N SER A 177 19.69 -7.23 16.39
CA SER A 177 19.04 -5.91 16.35
C SER A 177 17.52 -6.01 16.35
N GLU A 178 16.87 -5.15 17.12
CA GLU A 178 15.41 -5.03 17.10
C GLU A 178 14.98 -3.87 16.22
N CYS A 179 14.12 -4.17 15.24
CA CYS A 179 13.61 -3.18 14.30
C CYS A 179 12.15 -2.84 14.60
N TRP A 180 11.83 -1.56 14.66
CA TRP A 180 10.47 -1.04 14.83
C TRP A 180 10.04 -0.23 13.61
N VAL A 181 8.75 -0.30 13.29
CA VAL A 181 8.11 0.54 12.27
C VAL A 181 7.06 1.39 12.95
N LEU A 182 7.18 2.70 12.80
CA LEU A 182 6.25 3.71 13.28
C LEU A 182 5.45 4.26 12.11
N HIS A 183 4.14 4.41 12.27
CA HIS A 183 3.27 5.07 11.29
C HIS A 183 2.76 6.39 11.85
N SER A 184 2.79 7.43 11.03
CA SER A 184 2.20 8.71 11.38
C SER A 184 0.68 8.64 11.37
N THR A 185 0.02 9.64 11.94
CA THR A 185 -1.38 9.95 11.60
C THR A 185 -1.46 10.49 10.17
N ALA A 186 -2.65 10.41 9.57
CA ALA A 186 -2.91 11.06 8.29
C ALA A 186 -2.90 12.59 8.42
N GLU A 187 -3.30 13.14 9.57
CA GLU A 187 -3.29 14.58 9.85
C GLU A 187 -1.86 15.15 9.84
N TYR A 188 -0.94 14.49 10.56
CA TYR A 188 0.48 14.84 10.52
C TYR A 188 1.00 14.82 9.08
N ALA A 189 0.76 13.72 8.36
CA ALA A 189 1.25 13.58 7.00
C ALA A 189 0.70 14.66 6.06
N LYS A 190 -0.59 15.00 6.16
CA LYS A 190 -1.21 16.10 5.40
C LYS A 190 -0.55 17.44 5.69
N ARG A 191 -0.30 17.75 6.96
CA ARG A 191 0.36 19.00 7.39
C ARG A 191 1.78 19.12 6.86
N VAL A 192 2.58 18.06 6.96
CA VAL A 192 3.95 18.11 6.43
C VAL A 192 3.92 18.22 4.91
N ILE A 193 3.05 17.46 4.23
CA ILE A 193 2.89 17.51 2.77
C ILE A 193 2.42 18.88 2.27
N SER A 194 1.52 19.58 2.97
CA SER A 194 1.04 20.89 2.54
C SER A 194 2.14 21.96 2.58
N GLN A 195 3.14 21.80 3.46
CA GLN A 195 4.29 22.70 3.57
C GLN A 195 5.37 22.42 2.51
N ILE A 196 5.62 21.15 2.20
CA ILE A 196 6.74 20.72 1.36
C ILE A 196 6.34 20.36 -0.09
N GLY A 197 5.05 20.23 -0.35
CA GLY A 197 4.49 19.83 -1.64
C GLY A 197 4.53 18.33 -1.94
N LEU A 198 4.04 17.97 -3.14
CA LEU A 198 3.90 16.58 -3.60
C LEU A 198 5.15 16.02 -4.28
N GLN A 199 6.14 16.86 -4.58
CA GLN A 199 7.37 16.48 -5.22
C GLN A 199 8.23 15.54 -4.35
N LYS A 200 9.22 14.90 -4.98
CA LYS A 200 10.15 14.01 -4.28
C LYS A 200 10.89 14.80 -3.20
N LEU A 201 10.83 14.31 -1.96
CA LEU A 201 11.44 15.01 -0.83
C LEU A 201 12.96 14.83 -0.80
N PRO A 202 13.71 15.90 -0.46
CA PRO A 202 15.11 15.76 -0.08
C PRO A 202 15.28 14.82 1.12
N SER A 203 16.43 14.16 1.20
CA SER A 203 16.77 13.25 2.31
C SER A 203 16.78 13.97 3.66
N SER A 204 17.14 15.26 3.71
CA SER A 204 17.12 16.08 4.92
C SER A 204 15.71 16.23 5.50
N VAL A 205 14.70 16.48 4.65
CA VAL A 205 13.30 16.60 5.07
C VAL A 205 12.79 15.27 5.65
N LEU A 206 13.10 14.15 4.99
CA LEU A 206 12.75 12.83 5.52
C LEU A 206 13.48 12.50 6.82
N SER A 207 14.70 12.99 7.00
CA SER A 207 15.45 12.83 8.26
C SER A 207 14.80 13.59 9.41
N ASN A 208 14.31 14.82 9.16
CA ASN A 208 13.56 15.61 10.13
C ASN A 208 12.24 14.91 10.51
N VAL A 209 11.49 14.43 9.52
CA VAL A 209 10.26 13.64 9.78
C VAL A 209 10.58 12.41 10.63
N ALA A 210 11.68 11.72 10.35
CA ALA A 210 12.07 10.56 11.13
C ALA A 210 12.36 10.92 12.59
N GLU A 211 13.10 12.00 12.82
CA GLU A 211 13.41 12.52 14.15
C GLU A 211 12.15 12.97 14.90
N GLU A 212 11.21 13.67 14.25
CA GLU A 212 9.93 14.08 14.87
C GLU A 212 9.09 12.87 15.30
N LEU A 213 8.95 11.86 14.44
CA LEU A 213 8.21 10.63 14.77
C LEU A 213 8.90 9.85 15.89
N PHE A 214 10.24 9.80 15.89
CA PHE A 214 10.99 9.15 16.95
C PHE A 214 10.86 9.89 18.29
N GLN A 215 10.93 11.23 18.30
CA GLN A 215 10.71 12.02 19.52
C GLN A 215 9.32 11.80 20.10
N GLU A 216 8.29 11.71 19.24
CA GLU A 216 6.94 11.37 19.70
C GLU A 216 6.89 9.96 20.31
N PHE A 217 7.60 9.00 19.72
CA PHE A 217 7.70 7.64 20.25
C PHE A 217 8.33 7.65 21.66
N GLN A 218 9.43 8.40 21.85
CA GLN A 218 10.08 8.56 23.15
C GLN A 218 9.21 9.29 24.20
N ARG A 219 8.37 10.25 23.80
CA ARG A 219 7.44 10.92 24.73
C ARG A 219 6.35 9.99 25.23
N ASN A 220 5.97 9.02 24.41
CA ASN A 220 4.96 8.04 24.77
C ASN A 220 5.52 6.93 25.66
N GLU A 221 6.79 6.55 25.46
CA GLU A 221 7.48 5.50 26.19
C GLU A 221 8.74 6.00 26.91
N LEU A 222 8.72 5.94 28.24
CA LEU A 222 9.87 6.34 29.05
C LEU A 222 11.04 5.36 28.81
N ASN A 223 12.21 5.88 28.43
CA ASN A 223 13.49 5.17 28.28
C ASN A 223 13.72 4.40 26.97
N ILE A 224 13.19 4.84 25.83
CA ILE A 224 13.64 4.32 24.53
C ILE A 224 15.02 4.95 24.18
N PRO A 225 16.09 4.14 23.99
CA PRO A 225 17.41 4.63 23.60
C PRO A 225 17.39 5.21 22.19
N ARG A 226 18.44 5.96 21.80
CA ARG A 226 18.57 6.43 20.42
C ARG A 226 18.80 5.23 19.48
N PRO A 227 18.03 5.05 18.39
CA PRO A 227 18.28 4.01 17.42
C PRO A 227 19.57 4.31 16.64
N PHE A 228 20.33 3.27 16.30
CA PHE A 228 21.53 3.43 15.47
C PHE A 228 21.18 3.64 13.98
N PHE A 229 19.96 3.28 13.59
CA PHE A 229 19.44 3.49 12.25
C PHE A 229 18.02 4.03 12.29
N MET A 230 17.75 5.02 11.43
CA MET A 230 16.44 5.63 11.30
C MET A 230 16.20 6.08 9.86
N ARG A 231 15.06 5.70 9.28
CA ARG A 231 14.71 6.08 7.90
C ARG A 231 13.21 6.28 7.73
N ALA A 232 12.80 7.48 7.32
CA ALA A 232 11.43 7.78 6.95
C ALA A 232 11.15 7.45 5.47
N HIS A 233 9.90 7.10 5.20
CA HIS A 233 9.31 6.98 3.88
C HIS A 233 7.96 7.67 3.83
N ARG A 234 7.66 8.33 2.69
CA ARG A 234 6.37 9.00 2.47
C ARG A 234 5.50 8.19 1.52
N TRP A 235 4.37 7.72 2.03
CA TRP A 235 3.26 7.24 1.23
C TRP A 235 2.26 8.37 1.00
N GLY A 236 2.38 9.09 -0.13
CA GLY A 236 1.53 10.25 -0.41
C GLY A 236 0.06 9.92 -0.72
N SER A 237 -0.24 8.66 -1.00
CA SER A 237 -1.59 8.13 -1.22
C SER A 237 -1.66 6.73 -0.62
N ALA A 238 -1.42 6.63 0.69
CA ALA A 238 -1.24 5.36 1.38
C ALA A 238 -2.52 4.52 1.41
N PHE A 239 -3.65 5.17 1.68
CA PHE A 239 -4.95 4.51 1.80
C PHE A 239 -6.02 5.31 1.05
N PRO A 240 -6.95 4.66 0.33
CA PRO A 240 -8.16 5.31 -0.12
C PRO A 240 -9.05 5.64 1.08
N ALA A 241 -9.68 6.81 1.05
CA ALA A 241 -10.57 7.24 2.13
C ALA A 241 -12.01 6.72 1.95
N ILE A 242 -12.37 6.27 0.75
CA ILE A 242 -13.68 5.69 0.41
C ILE A 242 -13.49 4.51 -0.55
N ALA A 243 -14.51 3.65 -0.65
CA ALA A 243 -14.60 2.60 -1.65
C ALA A 243 -15.52 3.05 -2.81
N VAL A 244 -15.08 2.92 -4.07
CA VAL A 244 -15.84 3.45 -5.24
C VAL A 244 -16.71 2.43 -5.97
N ALA A 245 -16.45 1.13 -5.76
CA ALA A 245 -17.17 0.04 -6.43
C ALA A 245 -18.08 -0.74 -5.47
N GLU A 246 -17.80 -0.70 -4.15
CA GLU A 246 -18.58 -1.38 -3.11
C GLU A 246 -18.84 -2.85 -3.51
N ASP A 247 -20.10 -3.27 -3.58
CA ASP A 247 -20.51 -4.64 -3.90
C ASP A 247 -20.11 -5.10 -5.31
N LYS A 248 -19.88 -4.16 -6.25
CA LYS A 248 -19.43 -4.48 -7.62
C LYS A 248 -17.97 -4.91 -7.66
N LYS A 249 -17.20 -4.67 -6.59
CA LYS A 249 -15.79 -5.02 -6.39
C LYS A 249 -14.79 -4.36 -7.34
N CYS A 250 -15.17 -4.02 -8.56
CA CYS A 250 -14.37 -3.25 -9.52
C CYS A 250 -15.28 -2.33 -10.35
N LEU A 251 -14.67 -1.37 -11.05
CA LEU A 251 -15.34 -0.61 -12.09
C LEU A 251 -15.12 -1.31 -13.42
N TRP A 252 -16.17 -1.46 -14.21
CA TRP A 252 -16.17 -2.32 -15.39
C TRP A 252 -16.82 -1.60 -16.58
N ASP A 253 -16.09 -1.47 -17.68
CA ASP A 253 -16.60 -1.06 -18.99
C ASP A 253 -16.63 -2.29 -19.90
N ARG A 254 -17.85 -2.77 -20.17
CA ARG A 254 -18.08 -3.95 -21.01
C ARG A 254 -17.70 -3.70 -22.47
N SER A 255 -17.95 -2.50 -22.99
CA SER A 255 -17.77 -2.17 -24.39
C SER A 255 -16.30 -2.23 -24.81
N LYS A 256 -15.41 -1.73 -23.95
CA LYS A 256 -13.96 -1.72 -24.17
C LYS A 256 -13.22 -2.83 -23.42
N ARG A 257 -13.94 -3.70 -22.71
CA ARG A 257 -13.36 -4.78 -21.90
C ARG A 257 -12.29 -4.28 -20.93
N LEU A 258 -12.60 -3.19 -20.24
CA LEU A 258 -11.70 -2.53 -19.28
C LEU A 258 -12.21 -2.71 -17.86
N ALA A 259 -11.37 -3.26 -17.00
CA ALA A 259 -11.58 -3.28 -15.57
C ALA A 259 -10.64 -2.30 -14.86
N ILE A 260 -11.17 -1.49 -13.94
CA ILE A 260 -10.40 -0.70 -13.00
C ILE A 260 -10.63 -1.29 -11.61
N CYS A 261 -9.55 -1.71 -10.97
CA CYS A 261 -9.59 -2.44 -9.70
C CYS A 261 -8.49 -1.97 -8.76
N GLY A 262 -8.62 -2.34 -7.49
CA GLY A 262 -7.68 -2.02 -6.43
C GLY A 262 -8.36 -1.97 -5.07
N ASP A 263 -7.58 -1.73 -4.03
CA ASP A 263 -8.08 -1.52 -2.66
C ASP A 263 -9.16 -0.43 -2.60
N PHE A 264 -9.00 0.64 -3.38
CA PHE A 264 -9.96 1.74 -3.50
C PHE A 264 -11.33 1.36 -4.07
N CYS A 265 -11.49 0.16 -4.63
CA CYS A 265 -12.80 -0.31 -5.08
C CYS A 265 -13.62 -0.96 -3.97
N VAL A 266 -12.98 -1.57 -2.97
CA VAL A 266 -13.65 -2.41 -1.94
C VAL A 266 -13.34 -1.93 -0.53
N SER A 267 -12.08 -1.97 -0.12
CA SER A 267 -11.64 -1.57 1.22
C SER A 267 -10.12 -1.31 1.23
N PRO A 268 -9.62 -0.39 2.09
CA PRO A 268 -8.23 0.07 2.12
C PRO A 268 -7.26 -0.95 2.74
N ASN A 269 -7.32 -2.22 2.32
CA ASN A 269 -6.49 -3.29 2.83
C ASN A 269 -6.19 -4.34 1.74
N VAL A 270 -5.33 -5.31 2.09
CA VAL A 270 -4.89 -6.37 1.17
C VAL A 270 -6.06 -7.23 0.68
N GLU A 271 -7.01 -7.56 1.56
CA GLU A 271 -8.19 -8.36 1.20
C GLU A 271 -9.08 -7.63 0.18
N GLY A 272 -9.35 -6.33 0.39
CA GLY A 272 -10.08 -5.48 -0.54
C GLY A 272 -9.44 -5.44 -1.93
N ALA A 273 -8.12 -5.30 -2.00
CA ALA A 273 -7.37 -5.35 -3.26
C ALA A 273 -7.52 -6.71 -3.98
N ILE A 274 -7.39 -7.82 -3.24
CA ILE A 274 -7.56 -9.17 -3.79
C ILE A 274 -8.99 -9.37 -4.32
N LEU A 275 -10.00 -9.03 -3.52
CA LEU A 275 -11.41 -9.16 -3.91
C LEU A 275 -11.73 -8.32 -5.15
N SER A 276 -11.15 -7.12 -5.24
CA SER A 276 -11.30 -6.25 -6.41
C SER A 276 -10.66 -6.85 -7.67
N GLY A 277 -9.43 -7.38 -7.55
CA GLY A 277 -8.74 -8.06 -8.65
C GLY A 277 -9.49 -9.30 -9.13
N MET A 278 -10.03 -10.10 -8.21
CA MET A 278 -10.88 -11.24 -8.55
C MET A 278 -12.17 -10.82 -9.27
N GLY A 279 -12.80 -9.72 -8.85
CA GLY A 279 -13.96 -9.14 -9.53
C GLY A 279 -13.64 -8.69 -10.96
N ALA A 280 -12.50 -8.05 -11.17
CA ALA A 280 -12.02 -7.67 -12.51
C ALA A 280 -11.81 -8.90 -13.41
N ALA A 281 -11.12 -9.92 -12.90
CA ALA A 281 -10.88 -11.17 -13.64
C ALA A 281 -12.19 -11.87 -14.02
N ALA A 282 -13.16 -11.95 -13.10
CA ALA A 282 -14.46 -12.58 -13.36
C ALA A 282 -15.23 -11.91 -14.51
N ASN A 283 -15.24 -10.57 -14.58
CA ASN A 283 -15.89 -9.84 -15.67
C ASN A 283 -15.23 -10.11 -17.03
N ILE A 284 -13.89 -10.15 -17.08
CA ILE A 284 -13.14 -10.44 -18.31
C ILE A 284 -13.39 -11.89 -18.76
N MET A 285 -13.31 -12.85 -17.84
CA MET A 285 -13.52 -14.27 -18.15
C MET A 285 -14.94 -14.55 -18.65
N ALA A 286 -15.95 -13.86 -18.13
CA ALA A 286 -17.33 -14.00 -18.59
C ALA A 286 -17.50 -13.58 -20.07
N ILE A 287 -16.69 -12.66 -20.56
CA ILE A 287 -16.73 -12.23 -21.97
C ILE A 287 -15.94 -13.17 -22.86
N ILE A 288 -14.73 -13.55 -22.44
CA ILE A 288 -13.88 -14.47 -23.21
C ILE A 288 -14.60 -15.81 -23.40
N SER A 289 -15.34 -16.28 -22.38
CA SER A 289 -16.10 -17.53 -22.47
C SER A 289 -17.38 -17.42 -23.32
N SER A 290 -17.79 -16.20 -23.70
CA SER A 290 -18.98 -15.93 -24.52
C SER A 290 -18.64 -15.65 -26.00
N ILE A 291 -17.36 -15.71 -26.37
CA ILE A 291 -16.83 -15.58 -27.74
C ILE A 291 -16.47 -16.98 -28.24
#